data_AF-A0A1D2X354-F1
#
_entry.id   AF-A0A1D2X354-F1
#
_cell.length_a   1.000
_cell.length_b   1.000
_cell.length_c   1.000
_cell.angle_alpha   90.00
_cell.angle_beta   90.00
_cell.angle_gamma   90.00
#
_symmetry.space_group_name_H-M   'P 1'
#
loop_
_entity.id
_entity.type
_entity.pdbx_description
1 polymer ?
#
loop_
_entity_poly.entity_id
_entity_poly.type
_entity_poly.pdbx_seq_one_letter_code
_entity_poly.pdbx_strand_id
1 'polypeptide(L)'
;MIITEIAGYLILIEFIYALYLFPKALGESRGAYREPADPFFGKMKEDCRWIHGITFRSAAIGFIILIPLLIIIQEVSQKYIGIPGSALLILLIILIVKYYERNKTKANKIEADMKNKAEGRLVKK
;
A
#
# COMPACT_ATOMS: atom_id res chain seq x y z
N MET A 1 -16.44 -10.38 27.01
CA MET A 1 -16.71 -11.25 25.84
C MET A 1 -16.98 -10.43 24.59
N ILE A 2 -18.02 -9.58 24.57
CA ILE A 2 -18.38 -8.75 23.41
C ILE A 2 -17.23 -7.82 22.93
N ILE A 3 -16.55 -7.12 23.85
CA ILE A 3 -15.46 -6.19 23.52
C ILE A 3 -14.30 -6.91 22.81
N THR A 4 -13.93 -8.09 23.29
CA THR A 4 -12.87 -8.93 22.70
C THR A 4 -13.25 -9.48 21.33
N GLU A 5 -14.52 -9.83 21.11
CA GLU A 5 -14.99 -10.28 19.79
C GLU A 5 -14.98 -9.13 18.77
N ILE A 6 -15.51 -7.96 19.15
CA ILE A 6 -15.46 -6.75 18.31
C ILE A 6 -14.02 -6.38 17.97
N ALA A 7 -13.12 -6.41 18.97
CA ALA A 7 -11.70 -6.16 18.74
C ALA A 7 -11.07 -7.18 17.77
N GLY A 8 -11.48 -8.45 17.84
CA GLY A 8 -11.06 -9.48 16.87
C GLY A 8 -11.48 -9.16 15.44
N TYR A 9 -12.73 -8.73 15.23
CA TYR A 9 -13.21 -8.31 13.90
C TYR A 9 -12.49 -7.05 13.39
N LEU A 10 -12.22 -6.09 14.28
CA LEU A 10 -11.46 -4.88 13.93
C LEU A 10 -10.05 -5.23 13.45
N ILE A 11 -9.36 -6.13 14.15
CA ILE A 11 -8.03 -6.60 13.73
C ILE A 11 -8.09 -7.24 12.34
N LEU A 12 -9.10 -8.06 12.04
CA LEU A 12 -9.24 -8.66 10.71
C LEU A 12 -9.41 -7.60 9.61
N ILE A 13 -10.27 -6.60 9.84
CA ILE A 13 -10.49 -5.49 8.90
C ILE A 13 -9.20 -4.68 8.71
N GLU A 14 -8.50 -4.37 9.81
CA GLU A 14 -7.23 -3.67 9.80
C GLU A 14 -6.16 -4.45 9.04
N PHE A 15 -6.10 -5.77 9.19
CA PHE A 15 -5.20 -6.63 8.43
C PHE A 15 -5.46 -6.55 6.94
N ILE A 16 -6.71 -6.74 6.52
CA ILE A 16 -7.09 -6.65 5.11
C ILE A 16 -6.73 -5.27 4.54
N TYR A 17 -6.99 -4.22 5.30
CA TYR A 17 -6.65 -2.86 4.90
C TYR A 17 -5.14 -2.63 4.80
N ALA A 18 -4.36 -3.15 5.76
CA ALA A 18 -2.91 -3.08 5.76
C ALA A 18 -2.30 -3.79 4.55
N LEU A 19 -2.84 -4.95 4.16
CA LEU A 19 -2.41 -5.70 2.98
C LEU A 19 -2.54 -4.89 1.69
N TYR A 20 -3.54 -4.01 1.58
CA TYR A 20 -3.64 -3.10 0.44
C TYR A 20 -2.74 -1.86 0.60
N LEU A 21 -2.75 -1.25 1.78
CA LEU A 21 -2.14 0.06 2.03
C LEU A 21 -0.61 0.02 1.99
N PHE A 22 0.02 -0.99 2.59
CA PHE A 22 1.47 -1.05 2.70
C PHE A 22 2.16 -1.28 1.36
N PRO A 23 1.73 -2.21 0.48
CA PRO A 23 2.32 -2.33 -0.85
C PRO A 23 2.15 -1.06 -1.68
N LYS A 24 1.05 -0.33 -1.47
CA LYS A 24 0.85 1.00 -2.04
C LYS A 24 1.86 2.00 -1.52
N ALA A 25 2.02 2.12 -0.20
CA ALA A 25 3.00 3.00 0.41
C ALA A 25 4.45 2.69 -0.04
N LEU A 26 4.80 1.40 -0.19
CA LEU A 26 6.08 0.95 -0.74
C LEU A 26 6.23 1.26 -2.23
N GLY A 27 5.14 1.18 -2.99
CA GLY A 27 5.11 1.63 -4.38
C GLY A 27 5.35 3.13 -4.50
N GLU A 28 4.67 3.93 -3.68
CA GLU A 28 4.82 5.38 -3.63
C GLU A 28 6.20 5.83 -3.11
N SER A 29 6.91 5.02 -2.33
CA SER A 29 8.28 5.36 -1.90
C SER A 29 9.29 5.31 -3.05
N ARG A 30 8.98 4.60 -4.14
CA ARG A 30 9.83 4.53 -5.35
C ARG A 30 9.74 5.77 -6.24
N GLY A 31 8.78 6.66 -6.00
CA GLY A 31 8.55 7.85 -6.82
C GLY A 31 7.86 7.55 -8.15
N ALA A 32 7.93 8.49 -9.09
CA ALA A 32 7.41 8.26 -10.45
C ALA A 32 8.35 7.35 -11.25
N TYR A 33 7.85 6.23 -11.74
CA TYR A 33 8.60 5.26 -12.54
C TYR A 33 7.88 4.95 -13.86
N ARG A 34 8.62 4.50 -14.86
CA ARG A 34 8.02 3.94 -16.09
C ARG A 34 7.76 2.46 -15.87
N GLU A 35 6.51 2.06 -15.97
CA GLU A 35 6.18 0.64 -15.93
C GLU A 35 6.44 0.03 -17.32
N PRO A 36 7.24 -1.04 -17.43
CA PRO A 36 7.36 -1.77 -18.69
C PRO A 36 6.00 -2.38 -19.04
N ALA A 37 5.67 -2.44 -20.33
CA ALA A 37 4.42 -3.06 -20.79
C ALA A 37 4.31 -4.50 -20.24
N ASP A 38 3.31 -4.74 -19.40
CA ASP A 38 3.13 -6.03 -18.75
C ASP A 38 2.43 -7.01 -19.71
N PRO A 39 3.11 -8.09 -20.16
CA PRO A 39 2.52 -9.05 -21.10
C PRO A 39 1.35 -9.83 -20.50
N PHE A 40 1.18 -9.84 -19.17
CA PHE A 40 0.13 -10.61 -18.50
C PHE A 40 -1.22 -9.90 -18.41
N PHE A 41 -1.24 -8.56 -18.41
CA PHE A 41 -2.47 -7.75 -18.27
C PHE A 41 -3.00 -7.18 -19.59
N GLY A 42 -2.43 -7.59 -20.73
CA GLY A 42 -2.95 -7.27 -22.06
C GLY A 42 -2.88 -5.78 -22.45
N LYS A 43 -2.14 -4.93 -21.72
CA LYS A 43 -1.93 -3.54 -22.15
C LYS A 43 -0.81 -3.46 -23.19
N MET A 44 -1.19 -2.91 -24.34
CA MET A 44 -0.43 -2.82 -25.57
C MET A 44 0.97 -2.22 -25.39
N LYS A 45 1.90 -2.64 -26.26
CA LYS A 45 3.32 -2.26 -26.39
C LYS A 45 3.65 -0.74 -26.35
N GLU A 46 2.67 0.16 -26.29
CA GLU A 46 2.85 1.62 -26.39
C GLU A 46 2.81 2.39 -25.05
N ASP A 47 2.33 1.81 -23.96
CA ASP A 47 2.06 2.54 -22.71
C ASP A 47 3.25 2.59 -21.72
N CYS A 48 4.45 2.93 -22.19
CA CYS A 48 5.56 3.38 -21.34
C CYS A 48 5.29 4.77 -20.71
N ARG A 49 4.21 4.89 -19.92
CA ARG A 49 3.86 6.12 -19.20
C ARG A 49 4.57 6.15 -17.85
N TRP A 50 4.89 7.36 -17.41
CA TRP A 50 5.27 7.57 -16.02
C TRP A 50 4.04 7.36 -15.15
N ILE A 51 4.17 6.45 -14.20
CA ILE A 51 3.13 6.13 -13.23
C ILE A 51 3.73 6.13 -11.82
N HIS A 52 2.87 5.98 -10.83
CA HIS A 52 3.25 5.87 -9.42
C HIS A 52 2.34 4.84 -8.74
N GLY A 53 2.72 4.42 -7.53
CA GLY A 53 1.91 3.50 -6.73
C GLY A 53 2.29 2.03 -6.89
N ILE A 54 1.30 1.14 -6.84
CA ILE A 54 1.52 -0.32 -6.85
C ILE A 54 1.99 -0.79 -8.23
N THR A 55 3.17 -1.40 -8.26
CA THR A 55 3.59 -2.34 -9.31
C THR A 55 3.29 -3.77 -8.90
N PHE A 56 3.22 -4.69 -9.85
CA PHE A 56 3.15 -6.11 -9.54
C PHE A 56 4.30 -6.57 -8.63
N ARG A 57 5.53 -6.09 -8.89
CA ARG A 57 6.71 -6.41 -8.06
C ARG A 57 6.61 -5.87 -6.64
N SER A 58 6.15 -4.64 -6.46
CA SER A 58 5.98 -4.05 -5.12
C SER A 58 4.82 -4.68 -4.37
N ALA A 59 3.76 -5.11 -5.07
CA ALA A 59 2.69 -5.92 -4.51
C ALA A 59 3.22 -7.29 -4.04
N ALA A 60 3.92 -8.04 -4.90
CA ALA A 60 4.44 -9.36 -4.57
C ALA A 60 5.45 -9.33 -3.41
N ILE A 61 6.45 -8.43 -3.48
CA ILE A 61 7.44 -8.24 -2.41
C ILE A 61 6.75 -7.74 -1.13
N GLY A 62 5.79 -6.82 -1.29
CA GLY A 62 4.95 -6.32 -0.21
C GLY A 62 4.27 -7.46 0.51
N PHE A 63 3.48 -8.29 -0.18
CA PHE A 63 2.73 -9.38 0.45
C PHE A 63 3.62 -10.44 1.13
N ILE A 64 4.70 -10.87 0.47
CA ILE A 64 5.59 -11.92 1.01
C ILE A 64 6.23 -11.50 2.33
N ILE A 65 6.63 -10.24 2.47
CA ILE A 65 7.31 -9.73 3.65
C ILE A 65 6.31 -9.18 4.69
N LEU A 66 5.25 -8.52 4.23
CA LEU A 66 4.30 -7.82 5.10
C LEU A 66 3.38 -8.79 5.86
N ILE A 67 2.88 -9.84 5.20
CA ILE A 67 2.00 -10.82 5.86
C ILE A 67 2.66 -11.41 7.12
N PRO A 68 3.86 -12.02 7.05
CA PRO A 68 4.50 -12.58 8.24
C PRO A 68 4.84 -11.50 9.27
N LEU A 69 5.25 -10.31 8.83
CA LEU A 69 5.53 -9.20 9.75
C LEU A 69 4.29 -8.77 10.54
N LEU A 70 3.14 -8.61 9.87
CA LEU A 70 1.89 -8.23 10.53
C LEU A 70 1.43 -9.32 11.52
N ILE A 71 1.56 -10.60 11.16
CA ILE A 71 1.22 -11.72 12.06
C ILE A 71 2.10 -11.68 13.32
N ILE A 72 3.42 -11.49 13.17
CA ILE A 72 4.34 -11.40 14.31
C ILE A 72 3.98 -10.21 15.20
N ILE A 73 3.73 -9.03 14.60
CA ILE A 73 3.33 -7.83 15.36
C ILE A 73 2.06 -8.12 16.15
N GLN A 74 1.05 -8.73 15.51
CA GLN A 74 -0.22 -9.06 16.14
C GLN A 74 -0.06 -10.06 17.30
N GLU A 75 0.69 -11.14 17.11
CA GLU A 75 0.88 -12.16 18.15
C GLU A 75 1.59 -11.57 19.37
N VAL A 76 2.65 -10.78 19.12
CA VAL A 76 3.41 -10.09 20.16
C VAL A 76 2.52 -9.05 20.88
N SER A 77 1.81 -8.20 20.15
CA SER A 77 0.94 -7.18 20.76
C SER A 77 -0.20 -7.80 21.55
N GLN A 78 -0.85 -8.84 21.04
CA GLN A 78 -1.91 -9.53 21.79
C GLN A 78 -1.39 -10.14 23.09
N LYS A 79 -0.16 -10.68 23.09
CA LYS A 79 0.46 -11.23 24.30
C LYS A 79 0.73 -10.17 25.38
N TYR A 80 1.19 -8.98 25.00
CA TYR A 80 1.59 -7.95 25.97
C TYR A 80 0.48 -6.98 26.37
N ILE A 81 -0.40 -6.60 25.44
CA ILE A 81 -1.42 -5.55 25.64
C ILE A 81 -2.86 -6.03 25.37
N GLY A 82 -3.05 -7.33 25.11
CA GLY A 82 -4.35 -7.94 24.85
C GLY A 82 -4.92 -7.61 23.47
N ILE A 83 -6.04 -8.25 23.14
CA ILE A 83 -6.72 -8.09 21.83
C ILE A 83 -7.14 -6.62 21.58
N PRO A 84 -7.79 -5.91 22.53
CA PRO A 84 -8.18 -4.52 22.30
C PRO A 84 -6.99 -3.57 22.13
N GLY A 85 -5.93 -3.76 22.92
CA GLY A 85 -4.71 -2.96 22.80
C GLY A 85 -4.00 -3.20 21.47
N SER A 86 -3.97 -4.45 21.01
CA SER A 86 -3.41 -4.80 19.70
C SER A 86 -4.14 -4.12 18.54
N ALA A 87 -5.48 -4.06 18.58
CA ALA A 87 -6.27 -3.38 17.55
C ALA A 87 -5.88 -1.89 17.46
N LEU A 88 -5.82 -1.20 18.60
CA LEU A 88 -5.41 0.22 18.63
C LEU A 88 -3.98 0.44 18.10
N LEU A 89 -3.06 -0.48 18.41
CA LEU A 89 -1.69 -0.41 17.91
C LEU A 89 -1.64 -0.53 16.37
N ILE A 90 -2.34 -1.52 15.81
CA ILE A 90 -2.38 -1.75 14.36
C ILE A 90 -3.06 -0.56 13.67
N LEU A 91 -4.16 -0.05 14.23
CA LEU A 91 -4.81 1.17 13.75
C LEU A 91 -3.85 2.36 13.69
N LEU A 92 -3.06 2.57 14.74
CA LEU A 92 -2.07 3.65 14.78
C LEU A 92 -1.02 3.50 13.67
N ILE A 93 -0.49 2.28 13.48
CA ILE A 93 0.46 1.96 12.41
C ILE A 93 -0.16 2.28 11.04
N ILE A 94 -1.39 1.82 10.79
CA ILE A 94 -2.13 2.09 9.56
C ILE A 94 -2.28 3.59 9.31
N LEU A 95 -2.64 4.37 10.33
CA LEU A 95 -2.81 5.82 10.21
C LEU A 95 -1.50 6.52 9.81
N ILE A 96 -0.37 6.13 10.42
CA ILE A 96 0.95 6.67 10.09
C ILE A 96 1.31 6.36 8.63
N VAL A 97 1.15 5.10 8.22
CA VAL A 97 1.45 4.66 6.86
C VAL A 97 0.54 5.36 5.85
N LYS A 98 -0.75 5.51 6.15
CA LYS A 98 -1.72 6.21 5.30
C LYS A 98 -1.38 7.68 5.14
N TYR A 99 -0.96 8.33 6.22
CA TYR A 99 -0.52 9.72 6.16
C TYR A 99 0.69 9.88 5.25
N TYR A 100 1.70 9.01 5.40
CA TYR A 100 2.88 8.98 4.54
C TYR A 100 2.52 8.72 3.07
N GLU A 101 1.72 7.67 2.80
CA GLU A 101 1.25 7.32 1.46
C GLU A 101 0.56 8.51 0.80
N ARG A 102 -0.41 9.13 1.47
CA ARG A 102 -1.18 10.25 0.91
C ARG A 102 -0.29 11.43 0.51
N ASN A 103 0.75 11.72 1.29
CA ASN A 103 1.68 12.80 0.98
C ASN A 103 2.56 12.47 -0.23
N LYS A 104 3.07 11.24 -0.31
CA LYS A 104 3.89 10.78 -1.45
C LYS A 104 3.08 10.66 -2.73
N THR A 105 1.87 10.11 -2.67
CA THR A 105 0.94 9.98 -3.79
C THR A 105 0.67 11.32 -4.47
N LYS A 106 0.50 12.39 -3.69
CA LYS A 106 0.32 13.75 -4.25
C LYS A 106 1.55 14.21 -5.03
N ALA A 107 2.74 14.07 -4.45
CA ALA A 107 3.98 14.50 -5.08
C ALA A 107 4.28 13.68 -6.35
N ASN A 108 4.15 12.36 -6.26
CA ASN A 108 4.44 11.45 -7.36
C ASN A 108 3.45 11.59 -8.52
N LYS A 109 2.17 11.86 -8.23
CA LYS A 109 1.17 12.15 -9.26
C LYS A 109 1.55 13.38 -10.08
N ILE A 110 1.96 14.45 -9.40
CA ILE A 110 2.39 15.69 -10.06
C ILE A 110 3.63 15.42 -10.92
N GLU A 111 4.60 14.68 -10.38
CA GLU A 111 5.82 14.30 -11.11
C GLU A 111 5.53 13.45 -12.36
N ALA A 112 4.68 12.42 -12.22
CA ALA A 112 4.27 11.56 -13.32
C ALA A 112 3.52 12.34 -14.42
N ASP A 113 2.59 13.21 -14.04
CA ASP A 113 1.84 14.06 -14.97
C ASP A 113 2.76 15.04 -15.71
N MET A 114 3.73 15.65 -15.02
CA MET A 114 4.72 16.54 -15.66
C MET A 114 5.59 15.79 -16.67
N LYS A 115 6.12 14.61 -16.31
CA LYS A 115 6.95 13.81 -17.21
C LYS A 115 6.18 13.28 -18.41
N ASN A 116 4.92 12.84 -18.22
CA ASN A 116 4.06 12.42 -19.33
C ASN A 116 3.77 13.56 -20.32
N LYS A 117 3.50 14.77 -19.82
CA LYS A 117 3.29 15.97 -20.66
C LYS A 117 4.54 16.37 -21.43
N ALA A 118 5.72 16.33 -20.81
CA ALA A 118 7.00 16.65 -21.45
C ALA A 118 7.30 15.70 -22.63
N GLU A 119 6.83 14.46 -22.57
CA GLU A 119 7.01 13.45 -23.61
C GLU A 119 5.86 13.42 -24.64
N GLY A 120 4.97 14.41 -24.63
CA GLY A 120 3.83 14.49 -25.55
C GLY A 120 2.75 13.44 -25.31
N ARG A 121 2.81 12.69 -24.20
CA ARG A 121 1.82 11.66 -23.84
C ARG A 121 0.68 12.33 -23.06
N LEU A 122 -0.40 12.69 -23.74
CA LEU A 122 -1.60 13.23 -23.09
C LEU A 122 -2.26 12.16 -22.22
N VAL A 123 -2.30 12.41 -20.90
CA VAL A 123 -3.14 11.67 -19.97
C VAL A 123 -4.60 11.99 -20.31
N LYS A 124 -5.25 11.16 -21.16
CA LYS A 124 -6.71 11.19 -21.29
C LYS A 124 -7.30 10.90 -19.91
N LYS A 125 -8.05 11.88 -19.39
CA LYS A 125 -8.79 11.83 -18.12
C LYS A 125 -9.73 10.64 -18.06
#